data_AF-A0A399WHD7-F1
#
_entry.id   AF-A0A399WHD7-F1
#
_cell.length_a   1.000
_cell.length_b   1.000
_cell.length_c   1.000
_cell.angle_alpha   90.00
_cell.angle_beta   90.00
_cell.angle_gamma   90.00
#
_symmetry.space_group_name_H-M   'P 1'
#
loop_
_entity.id
_entity.type
_entity.pdbx_description
1 polymer ?
#
loop_
_entity_poly.entity_id
_entity_poly.type
_entity_poly.pdbx_seq_one_letter_code
_entity_poly.pdbx_strand_id
1 'polypeptide(L)' 'MPPYSPELNPDECVWNDVKNNAIGRQIITDPKQLQRAVIKHLRFIQKIQDRVRAYFNNKTTRYAAAC' A
#
# COMPACT_ATOMS: atom_id res chain seq x y z
N MET A 1 16.18 -10.45 -11.83
CA MET A 1 14.75 -10.25 -11.49
C MET A 1 13.97 -10.25 -12.79
N PRO A 2 12.86 -11.00 -12.93
CA PRO A 2 12.08 -10.94 -14.16
C PRO A 2 11.52 -9.52 -14.37
N PRO A 3 11.33 -9.08 -15.63
CA PRO A 3 10.83 -7.74 -15.93
C PRO A 3 9.33 -7.67 -15.60
N TYR A 4 8.99 -6.75 -14.69
CA TYR A 4 7.66 -6.23 -14.37
C TYR A 4 6.48 -7.20 -14.56
N SER A 5 6.13 -7.92 -13.48
CA SER A 5 4.78 -8.43 -13.28
C SER A 5 4.04 -7.46 -12.35
N PRO A 6 3.32 -6.44 -12.88
CA PRO A 6 2.61 -5.45 -12.06
C PRO A 6 1.61 -6.13 -11.10
N GLU A 7 1.03 -7.23 -11.55
CA GLU A 7 -0.01 -8.02 -10.88
C GLU A 7 0.45 -8.76 -9.60
N LEU A 8 1.73 -8.63 -9.23
CA LEU A 8 2.40 -9.41 -8.19
C LEU A 8 3.23 -8.57 -7.20
N ASN A 9 3.07 -7.23 -7.18
CA ASN A 9 3.77 -6.42 -6.19
C ASN A 9 2.86 -6.12 -4.97
N PRO A 10 3.18 -6.58 -3.73
CA PRO A 10 2.44 -6.20 -2.53
C PRO A 10 2.35 -4.68 -2.34
N ASP A 11 3.25 -3.92 -2.95
CA ASP A 11 3.22 -2.46 -2.99
C ASP A 11 1.94 -1.92 -3.64
N GLU A 12 1.38 -2.61 -4.65
CA GLU A 12 0.12 -2.17 -5.28
C GLU A 12 -1.05 -2.22 -4.29
N CYS A 13 -1.09 -3.21 -3.39
CA CYS A 13 -2.09 -3.28 -2.33
C CYS A 13 -1.94 -2.12 -1.34
N VAL A 14 -0.70 -1.78 -0.97
CA VAL A 14 -0.42 -0.62 -0.10
C VAL A 14 -0.85 0.67 -0.78
N TRP A 15 -0.53 0.85 -2.07
CA TRP A 15 -0.92 2.04 -2.82
C TRP A 15 -2.42 2.15 -3.01
N ASN A 16 -3.13 1.03 -3.20
CA ASN A 16 -4.58 1.01 -3.27
C ASN A 16 -5.21 1.42 -1.92
N ASP A 17 -4.66 0.95 -0.79
CA ASP A 17 -5.11 1.35 0.55
C ASP A 17 -4.87 2.85 0.80
N VAL A 18 -3.68 3.36 0.46
CA VAL A 18 -3.34 4.79 0.58
C VAL A 18 -4.29 5.64 -0.28
N LYS A 19 -4.57 5.23 -1.53
CA LYS A 19 -5.48 5.95 -2.42
C LYS A 19 -6.91 5.96 -1.89
N ASN A 20 -7.46 4.81 -1.48
CA ASN A 20 -8.86 4.73 -1.05
C ASN A 20 -9.10 5.28 0.37
N ASN A 21 -8.16 5.07 1.29
CA ASN A 21 -8.36 5.33 2.71
C ASN A 21 -7.66 6.56 3.26
N ALA A 22 -6.63 7.08 2.58
CA ALA A 22 -5.94 8.31 3.00
C ALA A 22 -6.18 9.50 2.08
N ILE A 23 -6.09 9.33 0.77
CA ILE A 23 -5.99 10.46 -0.18
C ILE A 23 -7.30 10.71 -0.92
N GLY A 24 -8.05 9.66 -1.29
CA GLY A 24 -9.23 9.75 -2.15
C GLY A 24 -10.39 10.57 -1.57
N ARG A 25 -10.35 10.90 -0.28
CA ARG A 25 -11.32 11.75 0.40
C ARG A 25 -10.73 13.09 0.90
N GLN A 26 -9.46 13.37 0.61
CA GLN A 26 -8.79 14.60 1.01
C GLN A 26 -8.61 15.54 -0.19
N ILE A 27 -8.90 16.82 0.02
CA ILE A 27 -8.52 17.87 -0.94
C ILE A 27 -7.04 18.15 -0.73
N ILE A 28 -6.22 17.73 -1.70
CA ILE A 28 -4.78 17.96 -1.71
C ILE A 28 -4.49 19.08 -2.70
N THR A 29 -3.94 20.19 -2.22
CA THR A 29 -3.66 21.39 -3.05
C THR A 29 -2.17 21.62 -3.27
N ASP A 30 -1.31 20.89 -2.58
CA ASP A 30 0.14 21.04 -2.64
C ASP A 30 0.88 19.67 -2.56
N PRO A 31 1.99 19.48 -3.30
CA PRO A 31 2.77 18.24 -3.25
C PRO A 31 3.28 17.86 -1.86
N LYS A 32 3.61 18.82 -0.98
CA LYS A 32 4.05 18.53 0.40
C LYS A 32 2.88 18.03 1.24
N GLN A 33 1.66 18.50 0.99
CA GLN A 33 0.47 17.99 1.65
C GLN A 33 0.22 16.53 1.25
N LEU A 34 0.37 16.20 -0.04
CA LEU A 34 0.30 14.82 -0.54
C LEU A 34 1.32 13.93 0.18
N GLN A 35 2.58 14.35 0.19
CA GLN A 35 3.67 13.60 0.81
C GLN A 35 3.42 13.35 2.30
N ARG A 36 2.96 14.36 3.04
CA ARG A 36 2.62 14.23 4.47
C ARG A 36 1.47 13.26 4.69
N ALA A 37 0.42 13.33 3.88
CA ALA A 37 -0.73 12.42 3.97
C ALA A 37 -0.32 10.97 3.72
N VAL A 38 0.49 10.73 2.67
CA VAL A 38 1.06 9.42 2.35
C VAL A 38 1.89 8.88 3.52
N ILE A 39 2.88 9.65 4.00
CA ILE A 39 3.78 9.21 5.08
C ILE A 39 2.99 8.93 6.38
N LYS A 40 2.03 9.78 6.72
CA LYS A 40 1.18 9.59 7.90
C LYS A 40 0.42 8.27 7.83
N HIS A 41 -0.18 7.97 6.66
CA HIS A 41 -0.93 6.73 6.46
C HIS A 41 -0.04 5.48 6.46
N LEU A 42 1.13 5.54 5.81
CA LEU A 42 2.10 4.45 5.83
C LEU A 42 2.58 4.15 7.26
N ARG A 43 2.86 5.18 8.07
CA ARG A 43 3.21 5.00 9.50
C ARG A 43 2.07 4.43 10.32
N PHE A 44 0.83 4.77 10.00
CA PHE A 44 -0.35 4.20 10.66
C PHE A 44 -0.49 2.71 10.32
N ILE A 45 -0.39 2.36 9.04
CA ILE A 45 -0.40 0.97 8.57
C ILE A 45 0.70 0.14 9.24
N GLN A 46 1.92 0.66 9.30
CA GLN A 46 3.06 -0.06 9.90
C GLN A 46 2.82 -0.47 11.37
N LYS A 47 1.97 0.27 12.10
CA LYS A 47 1.63 -0.03 13.49
C LYS A 47 0.55 -1.11 13.62
N ILE A 48 -0.12 -1.48 12.54
CA ILE A 48 -1.21 -2.47 12.52
C ILE A 48 -0.70 -3.72 11.81
N GLN A 49 -0.07 -4.62 12.57
CA GLN A 49 0.54 -5.84 12.02
C GLN A 49 -0.44 -6.69 11.22
N ASP A 50 -1.70 -6.79 11.63
CA ASP A 50 -2.71 -7.58 10.91
C ASP A 50 -3.07 -6.98 9.54
N ARG A 51 -3.03 -5.65 9.42
CA ARG A 51 -3.27 -4.95 8.15
C ARG A 51 -2.08 -5.11 7.20
N VAL A 52 -0.85 -5.09 7.74
CA VAL A 52 0.36 -5.40 6.98
C VAL A 52 0.28 -6.84 6.46
N ARG A 53 -0.03 -7.82 7.34
CA ARG A 53 -0.21 -9.23 6.97
C ARG A 53 -1.29 -9.43 5.91
N ALA A 54 -2.39 -8.67 5.97
CA ALA A 54 -3.47 -8.74 5.00
C ALA A 54 -3.04 -8.35 3.57
N TYR A 55 -2.08 -7.42 3.40
CA TYR A 55 -1.54 -7.09 2.07
C TYR A 55 -0.78 -8.27 1.46
N PHE A 56 -0.12 -9.08 2.28
CA PHE A 56 0.59 -10.29 1.83
C PHE A 56 -0.33 -11.51 1.65
N ASN A 57 -1.53 -11.49 2.25
CA ASN A 57 -2.50 -12.60 2.23
C ASN A 57 -3.64 -12.43 1.20
N ASN A 58 -3.64 -11.38 0.39
CA ASN A 58 -4.65 -11.20 -0.65
C ASN A 58 -4.47 -12.23 -1.78
N LYS A 59 -5.56 -12.78 -2.31
CA LYS A 59 -5.62 -14.06 -3.07
C LYS A 59 -4.82 -14.15 -4.38
N THR A 60 -4.08 -13.12 -4.78
CA THR A 60 -3.15 -13.13 -5.92
C THR A 60 -1.66 -13.20 -5.53
N THR A 61 -1.29 -12.96 -4.26
CA THR A 61 0.13 -12.92 -3.82
C THR A 61 0.72 -14.27 -3.41
N ARG A 62 0.19 -15.38 -3.94
CA ARG A 62 0.52 -16.75 -3.48
C ARG A 62 1.98 -17.18 -3.74
N TYR A 63 2.73 -16.44 -4.56
CA TYR A 63 4.14 -16.73 -4.82
C TYR A 63 5.10 -16.07 -3.81
N ALA A 64 4.69 -15.02 -3.09
CA ALA A 64 5.56 -14.35 -2.10
C ALA A 64 5.59 -15.06 -0.72
N ALA A 65 4.72 -16.06 -0.52
CA ALA A 65 4.68 -16.90 0.68
C ALA A 65 5.33 -18.29 0.46
N ALA A 66 5.82 -18.56 -0.76
CA ALA A 66 6.63 -19.73 -1.05
C ALA A 66 8.11 -19.33 -0.98
N CYS A 67 8.90 -20.20 -0.33
CA CYS A 67 10.31 -20.06 0.07
C CYS A 67 11.25 -19.37 -0.93
#